data_AF-A0A7K1SRG4-F1
#
_entry.id   AF-A0A7K1SRG4-F1
#
_cell.length_a   1.000
_cell.length_b   1.000
_cell.length_c   1.000
_cell.angle_alpha   90.00
_cell.angle_beta   90.00
_cell.angle_gamma   90.00
#
_symmetry.space_group_name_H-M   'P 1'
#
loop_
_entity.id
_entity.type
_entity.pdbx_description
1 polymer ?
#
loop_
_entity_poly.entity_id
_entity_poly.type
_entity_poly.pdbx_seq_one_letter_code
_entity_poly.pdbx_strand_id
1 'polypeptide(L)'
;MKSRVNLTIEESLLSKAKCYAAENQVSVSELVEDYFKQLTKPKRKSNIFEMVKQLDIKEKFTDIQDFKKAYYEDNAAKYGF
;
A
#
# COMPACT_ATOMS: atom_id res chain seq x y z
N MET A 1 -5.02 -19.69 12.80
CA MET A 1 -6.11 -19.96 13.75
C MET A 1 -7.21 -18.93 13.52
N LYS A 2 -8.49 -19.31 13.63
CA LYS A 2 -9.62 -18.36 13.57
C LYS A 2 -10.15 -18.10 14.99
N SER A 3 -10.54 -16.86 15.27
CA SER A 3 -11.17 -16.44 16.53
C SER A 3 -12.64 -16.10 16.28
N ARG A 4 -13.52 -16.41 17.23
CA ARG A 4 -14.94 -16.04 17.13
C ARG A 4 -15.13 -14.59 17.58
N VAL A 5 -15.99 -13.86 16.87
CA VAL A 5 -16.37 -12.49 17.19
C VAL A 5 -17.90 -12.44 17.29
N ASN A 6 -18.42 -11.80 18.33
CA ASN A 6 -19.85 -11.52 18.47
C ASN A 6 -20.11 -10.09 17.98
N LEU A 7 -21.06 -9.91 17.07
CA LEU A 7 -21.41 -8.63 16.47
C LEU A 7 -22.91 -8.37 16.61
N THR A 8 -23.27 -7.13 16.89
CA THR A 8 -24.65 -6.65 16.83
C THR A 8 -24.84 -5.90 15.52
N ILE A 9 -25.87 -6.27 14.76
CA ILE A 9 -26.20 -5.67 13.46
C ILE A 9 -27.71 -5.60 13.32
N GLU A 10 -28.21 -4.63 12.58
CA GLU A 10 -29.64 -4.53 12.27
C GLU A 10 -30.13 -5.79 11.54
N GLU A 11 -31.29 -6.30 11.96
CA GLU A 11 -31.87 -7.54 11.42
C GLU A 11 -32.20 -7.43 9.92
N SER A 12 -32.70 -6.28 9.50
CA SER A 12 -33.03 -5.98 8.11
C SER A 12 -31.77 -6.02 7.23
N LEU A 13 -30.65 -5.51 7.74
CA LEU A 13 -29.35 -5.53 7.07
C LEU A 13 -28.77 -6.95 7.03
N LEU A 14 -28.84 -7.70 8.14
CA LEU A 14 -28.40 -9.08 8.18
C LEU A 14 -29.16 -9.96 7.18
N SER A 15 -30.47 -9.73 7.03
CA SER A 15 -31.30 -10.45 6.05
C SER A 15 -30.82 -10.20 4.62
N LYS A 16 -30.56 -8.94 4.26
CA LYS A 16 -29.99 -8.58 2.95
C LYS A 16 -28.62 -9.21 2.73
N ALA A 17 -27.75 -9.18 3.75
CA ALA A 17 -26.42 -9.78 3.67
C ALA A 17 -26.49 -11.30 3.46
N LYS A 18 -27.43 -12.00 4.11
CA LYS A 18 -27.65 -13.44 3.91
C LYS A 18 -28.12 -13.77 2.49
N CYS A 19 -29.06 -12.99 1.94
CA CYS A 19 -29.49 -13.15 0.55
C CYS A 19 -28.31 -12.99 -0.42
N TYR A 20 -27.54 -11.91 -0.27
CA TYR A 20 -26.35 -11.68 -1.08
C TYR A 20 -25.33 -12.82 -0.96
N ALA A 21 -25.06 -13.28 0.27
CA ALA A 21 -24.14 -14.37 0.52
C ALA A 21 -24.59 -15.67 -0.17
N ALA A 22 -25.88 -16.00 -0.11
CA ALA A 22 -26.45 -17.16 -0.78
C ALA A 22 -26.34 -17.08 -2.31
N GLU A 23 -26.67 -15.92 -2.89
CA GLU A 23 -26.56 -15.67 -4.35
C GLU A 23 -25.12 -15.83 -4.84
N ASN A 24 -24.14 -15.40 -4.04
CA ASN A 24 -22.72 -15.46 -4.38
C ASN A 24 -22.01 -16.72 -3.86
N GLN A 25 -22.75 -17.69 -3.30
CA GLN A 25 -22.23 -18.96 -2.75
C GLN A 25 -21.11 -18.78 -1.71
N VAL A 26 -21.18 -17.72 -0.91
CA VAL A 26 -20.23 -17.41 0.18
C VAL A 26 -20.95 -17.36 1.52
N SER A 27 -20.20 -17.40 2.62
CA SER A 27 -20.77 -17.23 3.97
C SER A 27 -20.75 -15.76 4.41
N VAL A 28 -21.67 -15.36 5.29
CA VAL A 28 -21.64 -14.02 5.91
C VAL A 28 -20.33 -13.79 6.68
N SER A 29 -19.83 -14.83 7.34
CA SER A 29 -18.54 -14.77 8.05
C SER A 29 -17.38 -14.49 7.11
N GLU A 30 -17.41 -15.05 5.90
CA GLU A 30 -16.40 -14.83 4.85
C GLU A 30 -16.47 -13.40 4.31
N LEU A 31 -17.67 -12.87 4.06
CA LEU A 31 -17.87 -11.47 3.68
C LEU A 31 -17.27 -10.51 4.72
N VAL A 32 -17.51 -10.75 6.00
CA VAL A 32 -16.98 -9.95 7.11
C VAL A 32 -15.46 -10.09 7.19
N GLU A 33 -14.94 -11.31 7.10
CA GLU A 33 -13.50 -11.56 7.13
C GLU A 33 -12.77 -10.86 5.99
N ASP A 34 -13.33 -10.91 4.78
CA ASP A 34 -12.73 -10.27 3.60
C ASP A 34 -12.77 -8.74 3.68
N TYR A 35 -13.86 -8.18 4.22
CA TYR A 35 -13.92 -6.76 4.52
C TYR A 35 -12.83 -6.35 5.53
N PHE A 36 -12.65 -7.13 6.61
CA PHE A 36 -11.57 -6.89 7.56
C PHE A 36 -10.19 -6.99 6.91
N LYS A 37 -9.94 -7.98 6.04
CA LYS A 37 -8.66 -8.09 5.30
C LYS A 37 -8.38 -6.86 4.46
N GLN A 38 -9.41 -6.28 3.82
CA GLN A 38 -9.27 -5.05 3.04
C GLN A 38 -8.95 -3.86 3.94
N LEU A 39 -9.65 -3.71 5.06
CA LEU A 39 -9.43 -2.63 6.02
C LEU A 39 -8.05 -2.69 6.69
N THR A 40 -7.58 -3.88 7.05
CA THR A 40 -6.30 -4.07 7.74
C THR A 40 -5.14 -4.26 6.80
N LYS A 41 -5.36 -4.18 5.48
CA LYS A 41 -4.29 -4.34 4.50
C LYS A 41 -3.23 -3.27 4.77
N PRO A 42 -1.97 -3.64 5.05
CA PRO A 42 -0.93 -2.65 5.30
C PRO A 42 -0.81 -1.78 4.05
N LYS A 43 -0.82 -0.45 4.24
CA LYS A 43 -0.44 0.47 3.16
C LYS A 43 0.93 0.01 2.69
N ARG A 44 1.03 -0.39 1.42
CA ARG A 44 2.31 -0.81 0.84
C ARG A 44 3.30 0.32 1.15
N LYS A 45 4.46 -0.02 1.74
CA LYS A 45 5.57 0.93 1.87
C LYS A 45 5.74 1.58 0.49
N SER A 46 5.77 2.91 0.50
CA SER A 46 5.79 3.85 -0.61
C SER A 46 6.01 3.17 -1.96
N ASN A 47 5.01 3.25 -2.85
CA ASN A 47 5.14 2.80 -4.23
C ASN A 47 6.44 3.42 -4.81
N ILE A 48 7.17 2.73 -5.69
CA ILE A 48 8.40 3.27 -6.32
C ILE A 48 8.13 4.68 -6.87
N PHE A 49 6.92 4.93 -7.38
CA PHE A 49 6.47 6.25 -7.81
C PHE A 49 6.41 7.31 -6.68
N GLU A 50 5.97 6.95 -5.47
CA GLU A 50 6.01 7.84 -4.31
C GLU A 50 7.43 8.07 -3.82
N MET A 51 8.30 7.05 -3.86
CA MET A 51 9.72 7.22 -3.56
C MET A 51 10.39 8.17 -4.55
N VAL A 52 10.15 8.00 -5.86
CA VAL A 52 10.70 8.88 -6.91
C VAL A 52 10.21 10.32 -6.74
N LYS A 53 8.95 10.54 -6.34
CA LYS A 53 8.42 11.88 -6.04
C LYS A 53 9.06 12.53 -4.80
N GLN A 54 9.57 11.72 -3.87
CA GLN A 54 10.26 12.18 -2.66
C GLN A 54 11.77 12.33 -2.85
N LEU A 55 12.32 11.95 -4.01
CA LEU A 55 13.72 12.22 -4.32
C LEU A 55 13.88 13.72 -4.55
N ASP A 56 14.79 14.32 -3.78
CA ASP A 56 15.23 15.69 -3.97
C ASP A 56 16.10 15.75 -5.24
N ILE A 57 15.46 16.00 -6.38
CA ILE A 57 16.14 16.15 -7.66
C ILE A 57 16.83 17.51 -7.66
N LYS A 58 18.15 17.51 -7.47
CA LYS A 58 18.95 18.72 -7.64
C LYS A 58 18.82 19.21 -9.08
N GLU A 59 18.27 20.40 -9.29
CA GLU A 59 17.90 20.95 -10.60
C GLU A 59 19.08 21.18 -11.60
N LYS A 60 20.32 20.86 -11.22
CA LYS A 60 21.54 21.21 -11.97
C LYS A 60 22.05 20.11 -12.91
N PHE A 61 21.17 19.37 -13.58
CA PHE A 61 21.58 18.30 -14.50
C PHE A 61 21.70 18.72 -15.97
N THR A 62 21.42 19.98 -16.30
CA THR A 62 21.33 20.46 -17.69
C THR A 62 22.67 20.61 -18.43
N ASP A 63 23.79 20.79 -17.72
CA ASP A 63 25.10 21.11 -18.33
C ASP A 63 26.18 20.03 -18.12
N ILE A 64 25.80 18.83 -17.65
CA ILE A 64 26.76 17.77 -17.34
C ILE A 64 26.94 16.86 -18.57
N GLN A 65 28.08 16.98 -19.26
CA GLN A 65 28.40 16.11 -20.41
C GLN A 65 28.73 14.66 -20.00
N ASP A 66 29.29 14.45 -18.80
CA ASP A 66 29.57 13.13 -18.24
C ASP A 66 29.08 13.03 -16.79
N PHE A 67 27.87 12.50 -16.63
CA PHE A 67 27.21 12.33 -15.34
C PHE A 67 27.96 11.39 -14.40
N LYS A 68 28.70 10.43 -14.93
CA LYS A 68 29.43 9.46 -14.10
C LYS A 68 30.58 10.16 -13.41
N LYS A 69 31.38 10.93 -14.15
CA LYS A 69 32.52 11.66 -13.60
C LYS A 69 32.05 12.68 -12.54
N ALA A 70 31.04 13.49 -12.86
CA ALA A 70 30.51 14.49 -11.94
C ALA A 70 29.98 13.89 -10.63
N TYR A 71 29.33 12.72 -10.69
CA TYR A 71 28.84 12.02 -9.51
C TYR A 71 29.99 11.61 -8.57
N TYR A 72 31.08 11.05 -9.10
CA TYR A 72 32.21 10.64 -8.26
C TYR A 72 32.96 11.85 -7.69
N GLU A 73 33.11 12.94 -8.45
CA GLU A 73 33.75 14.18 -7.97
C GLU A 73 32.95 14.84 -6.82
N ASP A 74 31.62 14.95 -6.97
CA ASP A 74 30.74 15.51 -5.93
C ASP A 74 30.72 14.66 -4.64
N ASN A 75 30.82 13.34 -4.78
CA ASN A 75 30.81 12.42 -3.64
C ASN A 75 32.20 12.19 -3.03
N ALA A 76 33.29 12.45 -3.77
CA ALA A 76 34.65 12.34 -3.25
C ALA A 76 34.87 13.28 -2.06
N ALA A 77 34.32 14.50 -2.10
CA ALA A 77 34.39 15.45 -0.99
C ALA A 77 33.67 14.96 0.29
N LYS A 78 32.67 14.08 0.14
CA LYS A 78 31.81 13.61 1.24
C LYS A 78 32.22 12.24 1.77
N TYR A 79 32.82 11.39 0.93
CA TYR A 79 33.13 9.99 1.25
C TYR A 79 34.60 9.60 1.05
N GLY A 80 35.46 10.49 0.54
CA GLY A 80 36.92 10.34 0.56
C GLY A 80 37.51 9.26 -0.34
N PHE A 81 36.89 8.99 -1.49
CA PHE A 81 37.44 8.10 -2.51
C PHE A 81 38.42 8.81 -3.45
#